data_AF-A0A7G1P8P4-F1
#
_entry.id   AF-A0A7G1P8P4-F1
#
_cell.length_a   1.000
_cell.length_b   1.000
_cell.length_c   1.000
_cell.angle_alpha   90.00
_cell.angle_beta   90.00
_cell.angle_gamma   90.00
#
_symmetry.space_group_name_H-M   'P 1'
#
loop_
_entity.id
_entity.type
_entity.pdbx_description
1 polymer ?
#
loop_
_entity_poly.entity_id
_entity_poly.type
_entity_poly.pdbx_seq_one_letter_code
_entity_poly.pdbx_strand_id
1 'polypeptide(L)'
;MQTASRAGSASGPRLAAAAVVRPDPPGLQPTRPGRRRHGQPMASPWLAWAKYLAPRLAEARGWGRNIRFAVNRGLAVVLTGHVSGDVIRHTEIFAPLRALDLPVGHVVTVLKEMGIFEDDSEPSFERWLIERLEGLAPGIRSEAERWTRVLRDGSSRSLPRREGMVWLSLNQVRPALLEWSKHYDHLREVTRDDVLAHVKALHGHQRRDQLVALRSLLTWAKRQGLIFRNPTSRIKVGQSEYAVLQPLLPEQVERSVGAATTPAARLVLALAAVHAALSRRSTPPGWPRLPPSCSTTRR
;
A
#
# COMPACT_ATOMS: atom_id res chain seq x y z
N MET A 1 59.11 -16.60 32.78
CA MET A 1 58.65 -17.76 31.99
C MET A 1 57.22 -17.42 31.58
N GLN A 2 56.87 -17.18 30.29
CA GLN A 2 56.75 -18.16 29.19
C GLN A 2 56.02 -19.44 29.69
N THR A 3 54.89 -19.92 29.18
CA THR A 3 54.20 -19.86 27.86
C THR A 3 52.66 -19.75 28.06
N ALA A 4 51.77 -19.54 27.08
CA ALA A 4 51.81 -19.06 25.69
C ALA A 4 50.38 -18.59 25.25
N SER A 5 50.23 -18.10 24.01
CA SER A 5 48.94 -17.72 23.40
C SER A 5 48.22 -18.90 22.73
N ARG A 6 46.88 -18.93 22.78
CA ARG A 6 46.07 -19.54 21.71
C ARG A 6 44.67 -18.94 21.62
N ALA A 7 44.42 -18.18 20.55
CA ALA A 7 43.09 -17.70 20.19
C ALA A 7 42.25 -18.85 19.61
N GLY A 8 41.07 -19.08 20.19
CA GLY A 8 40.06 -20.02 19.68
C GLY A 8 38.99 -19.29 18.89
N SER A 9 39.15 -19.18 17.57
CA SER A 9 38.12 -18.62 16.68
C SER A 9 36.95 -19.60 16.57
N ALA A 10 35.87 -19.33 17.30
CA ALA A 10 34.62 -20.07 17.17
C ALA A 10 33.80 -19.54 15.97
N SER A 11 34.12 -20.03 14.77
CA SER A 11 33.32 -19.81 13.57
C SER A 11 31.94 -20.44 13.73
N GLY A 12 30.94 -19.64 14.14
CA GLY A 12 29.54 -20.02 14.06
C GLY A 12 29.14 -20.32 12.61
N PRO A 13 28.23 -21.28 12.35
CA PRO A 13 27.87 -21.66 11.00
C PRO A 13 27.25 -20.46 10.26
N ARG A 14 27.91 -20.02 9.19
CA ARG A 14 27.27 -19.16 8.18
C ARG A 14 26.07 -19.92 7.64
N LEU A 15 24.87 -19.48 8.01
CA LEU A 15 23.65 -19.82 7.28
C LEU A 15 23.86 -19.38 5.84
N ALA A 16 24.15 -20.35 4.97
CA ALA A 16 24.27 -20.11 3.54
C ALA A 16 22.96 -19.47 3.09
N ALA A 17 23.05 -18.33 2.39
CA ALA A 17 21.89 -17.76 1.72
C ALA A 17 21.30 -18.84 0.83
N ALA A 18 20.07 -19.28 1.14
CA ALA A 18 19.40 -20.30 0.36
C ALA A 18 19.29 -19.78 -1.08
N ALA A 19 20.05 -20.40 -1.98
CA ALA A 19 19.98 -20.06 -3.39
C ALA A 19 18.54 -20.32 -3.83
N VAL A 20 17.79 -19.24 -4.11
CA VAL A 20 16.46 -19.33 -4.69
C VAL A 20 16.64 -20.06 -6.02
N VAL A 21 16.23 -21.33 -6.07
CA VAL A 21 16.22 -22.12 -7.29
C VAL A 21 15.23 -21.46 -8.23
N ARG A 22 15.74 -20.64 -9.14
CA ARG A 22 14.95 -19.94 -10.14
C ARG A 22 14.35 -20.99 -11.08
N PRO A 23 13.03 -21.05 -11.27
CA PRO A 23 12.43 -21.98 -12.20
C PRO A 23 12.77 -21.55 -13.63
N ASP A 24 13.43 -22.41 -14.39
CA ASP A 24 13.53 -22.25 -15.84
C ASP A 24 12.12 -22.28 -16.47
N PRO A 25 11.83 -21.47 -17.50
CA PRO A 25 10.58 -21.55 -18.22
C PRO A 25 10.44 -22.93 -18.89
N PRO A 26 9.30 -23.64 -18.74
CA PRO A 26 9.17 -25.00 -19.25
C PRO A 26 9.11 -25.01 -20.80
N GLY A 27 10.22 -25.32 -21.47
CA GLY A 27 10.21 -25.35 -22.94
C GLY A 27 11.52 -25.53 -23.71
N LEU A 28 12.55 -26.22 -23.17
CA LEU A 28 13.77 -26.56 -23.93
C LEU A 28 14.01 -28.09 -23.98
N GLN A 29 13.19 -28.79 -24.76
CA GLN A 29 13.53 -30.14 -25.23
C GLN A 29 14.43 -30.02 -26.46
N PRO A 30 15.57 -30.75 -26.53
CA PRO A 30 16.43 -30.76 -27.71
C PRO A 30 15.73 -31.50 -28.86
N THR A 31 15.08 -30.76 -29.75
CA THR A 31 14.48 -31.32 -30.97
C THR A 31 15.55 -31.61 -32.02
N ARG A 32 15.40 -32.75 -32.71
CA ARG A 32 16.36 -33.24 -33.70
C ARG A 32 16.56 -32.23 -34.85
N PRO A 33 17.78 -32.11 -35.43
CA PRO A 33 18.06 -31.13 -36.47
C PRO A 33 17.34 -31.52 -37.78
N GLY A 34 16.34 -30.73 -38.21
CA GLY A 34 15.56 -31.16 -39.38
C GLY A 34 14.42 -30.30 -39.92
N ARG A 35 14.52 -28.94 -39.91
CA ARG A 35 14.01 -28.05 -40.97
C ARG A 35 14.09 -26.58 -40.57
N ARG A 36 14.70 -25.73 -41.41
CA ARG A 36 14.56 -24.28 -41.30
C ARG A 36 13.14 -23.89 -41.70
N ARG A 37 12.42 -23.20 -40.81
CA ARG A 37 11.33 -22.28 -41.17
C ARG A 37 11.71 -20.88 -40.70
N HIS A 38 11.89 -19.97 -41.65
CA HIS A 38 11.88 -18.54 -41.34
C HIS A 38 10.43 -18.10 -41.13
N GLY A 39 10.20 -17.18 -40.18
CA GLY A 39 8.92 -16.50 -40.04
C GLY A 39 8.21 -16.59 -38.68
N GLN A 40 8.85 -16.10 -37.62
CA GLN A 40 8.18 -15.44 -36.49
C GLN A 40 9.22 -14.70 -35.63
N PRO A 41 8.97 -13.45 -35.19
CA PRO A 41 9.74 -12.86 -34.10
C PRO A 41 9.46 -13.71 -32.87
N MET A 42 10.51 -14.24 -32.22
CA MET A 42 10.31 -15.05 -31.02
C MET A 42 9.70 -14.18 -29.93
N ALA A 43 8.41 -14.41 -29.63
CA ALA A 43 7.81 -13.83 -28.43
C ALA A 43 8.64 -14.32 -27.23
N SER A 44 9.15 -13.40 -26.42
CA SER A 44 9.99 -13.72 -25.26
C SER A 44 9.40 -14.90 -24.48
N PRO A 45 10.17 -15.97 -24.19
CA PRO A 45 9.66 -17.12 -23.45
C PRO A 45 9.01 -16.72 -22.12
N TRP A 46 9.52 -15.67 -21.49
CA TRP A 46 8.95 -15.05 -20.29
C TRP A 46 7.57 -14.43 -20.55
N LEU A 47 7.35 -13.78 -21.69
CA LEU A 47 6.02 -13.26 -22.07
C LEU A 47 5.03 -14.39 -22.38
N ALA A 48 5.48 -15.52 -22.95
CA ALA A 48 4.64 -16.70 -23.13
C ALA A 48 4.24 -17.31 -21.77
N TRP A 49 5.19 -17.44 -20.84
CA TRP A 49 4.94 -17.92 -19.48
C TRP A 49 3.99 -17.00 -18.70
N ALA A 50 4.21 -15.68 -18.78
CA ALA A 50 3.33 -14.67 -18.18
C ALA A 50 1.88 -14.77 -18.69
N LYS A 51 1.68 -14.97 -20.00
CA LYS A 51 0.36 -15.16 -20.62
C LYS A 51 -0.34 -16.45 -20.19
N TYR A 52 0.40 -17.47 -19.77
CA TYR A 52 -0.15 -18.71 -19.20
C TYR A 52 -0.54 -18.55 -17.73
N LEU A 53 0.25 -17.83 -16.93
CA LEU A 53 -0.01 -17.61 -15.51
C LEU A 53 -1.10 -16.57 -15.24
N ALA A 54 -1.14 -15.46 -16.00
CA ALA A 54 -2.05 -14.35 -15.73
C ALA A 54 -3.55 -14.73 -15.70
N PRO A 55 -4.09 -15.60 -16.60
CA PRO A 55 -5.48 -16.07 -16.51
C PRO A 55 -5.77 -16.86 -15.23
N ARG A 56 -4.86 -17.72 -14.78
CA ARG A 56 -5.01 -18.54 -13.58
C ARG A 56 -5.01 -17.70 -12.32
N LEU A 57 -4.08 -16.74 -12.24
CA LEU A 57 -4.02 -15.76 -11.15
C LEU A 57 -5.27 -14.87 -11.13
N ALA A 58 -5.78 -14.50 -12.31
CA ALA A 58 -7.02 -13.75 -12.47
C ALA A 58 -8.28 -14.50 -12.05
N GLU A 59 -8.32 -15.82 -12.18
CA GLU A 59 -9.43 -16.66 -11.71
C GLU A 59 -9.36 -16.87 -10.21
N ALA A 60 -8.20 -17.29 -9.70
CA ALA A 60 -7.99 -17.48 -8.26
C ALA A 60 -8.19 -16.21 -7.43
N ARG A 61 -7.97 -15.01 -8.01
CA ARG A 61 -8.12 -13.71 -7.35
C ARG A 61 -9.30 -12.86 -7.87
N GLY A 62 -10.19 -13.44 -8.68
CA GLY A 62 -11.44 -12.78 -9.11
C GLY A 62 -11.30 -11.52 -9.98
N TRP A 63 -10.23 -11.38 -10.77
CA TRP A 63 -9.98 -10.19 -11.58
C TRP A 63 -10.98 -10.07 -12.74
N GLY A 64 -11.64 -8.91 -12.84
CA GLY A 64 -12.57 -8.58 -13.92
C GLY A 64 -11.90 -8.43 -15.29
N ARG A 65 -12.69 -8.53 -16.37
CA ARG A 65 -12.20 -8.54 -17.77
C ARG A 65 -11.25 -7.40 -18.12
N ASN A 66 -11.56 -6.17 -17.69
CA ASN A 66 -10.72 -5.00 -17.97
C ASN A 66 -9.34 -5.10 -17.30
N ILE A 67 -9.27 -5.64 -16.07
CA ILE A 67 -8.01 -5.89 -15.35
C ILE A 67 -7.20 -6.97 -16.06
N ARG A 68 -7.83 -8.08 -16.49
CA ARG A 68 -7.15 -9.14 -17.28
C ARG A 68 -6.50 -8.58 -18.55
N PHE A 69 -7.22 -7.74 -19.29
CA PHE A 69 -6.70 -7.08 -20.50
C PHE A 69 -5.55 -6.12 -20.19
N ALA A 70 -5.70 -5.25 -19.18
CA ALA A 70 -4.68 -4.28 -18.80
C ALA A 70 -3.41 -4.95 -18.22
N VAL A 71 -3.54 -6.06 -17.49
CA VAL A 71 -2.41 -6.88 -17.03
C VAL A 71 -1.67 -7.50 -18.22
N ASN A 72 -2.37 -8.08 -19.20
CA ASN A 72 -1.73 -8.62 -20.40
C ASN A 72 -0.98 -7.52 -21.20
N ARG A 73 -1.51 -6.29 -21.26
CA ARG A 73 -0.83 -5.15 -21.87
C ARG A 73 0.41 -4.73 -21.07
N GLY A 74 0.34 -4.68 -19.73
CA GLY A 74 1.48 -4.38 -18.87
C GLY A 74 2.59 -5.43 -18.93
N LEU A 75 2.23 -6.72 -18.93
CA LEU A 75 3.19 -7.81 -19.11
C LEU A 75 3.87 -7.76 -20.49
N ALA A 76 3.14 -7.38 -21.54
CA ALA A 76 3.74 -7.15 -22.84
C ALA A 76 4.75 -5.98 -22.83
N VAL A 77 4.43 -4.86 -22.17
CA VAL A 77 5.35 -3.71 -22.02
C VAL A 77 6.62 -4.08 -21.24
N VAL A 78 6.49 -4.87 -20.17
CA VAL A 78 7.60 -5.23 -19.28
C VAL A 78 8.49 -6.35 -19.87
N LEU A 79 7.91 -7.33 -20.56
CA LEU A 79 8.61 -8.57 -20.94
C LEU A 79 9.06 -8.65 -22.41
N THR A 80 8.76 -7.66 -23.27
CA THR A 80 9.25 -7.67 -24.66
C THR A 80 10.76 -7.49 -24.78
N GLY A 81 11.40 -6.79 -23.84
CA GLY A 81 12.86 -6.57 -23.81
C GLY A 81 13.63 -7.38 -22.77
N HIS A 82 12.95 -8.24 -22.00
CA HIS A 82 13.55 -8.93 -20.85
C HIS A 82 14.47 -10.09 -21.27
N VAL A 83 15.72 -10.06 -20.78
CA VAL A 83 16.76 -11.08 -21.03
C VAL A 83 16.79 -12.09 -19.88
N SER A 84 17.08 -13.36 -20.19
CA SER A 84 17.10 -14.42 -19.17
C SER A 84 18.26 -14.24 -18.19
N GLY A 85 17.95 -14.23 -16.89
CA GLY A 85 18.91 -14.05 -15.80
C GLY A 85 18.77 -12.71 -15.07
N ASP A 86 18.22 -11.69 -15.74
CA ASP A 86 17.92 -10.39 -15.14
C ASP A 86 16.77 -10.50 -14.12
N VAL A 87 16.69 -9.52 -13.22
CA VAL A 87 15.59 -9.39 -12.27
C VAL A 87 14.91 -8.06 -12.51
N ILE A 88 13.59 -8.08 -12.68
CA ILE A 88 12.80 -6.91 -13.01
C ILE A 88 12.48 -6.15 -11.73
N ARG A 89 12.96 -4.91 -11.64
CA ARG A 89 12.78 -4.08 -10.46
C ARG A 89 11.48 -3.29 -10.48
N HIS A 90 10.96 -2.95 -9.30
CA HIS A 90 9.77 -2.12 -9.18
C HIS A 90 10.01 -0.71 -9.74
N THR A 91 11.17 -0.07 -9.49
CA THR A 91 11.48 1.27 -10.01
C THR A 91 11.48 1.31 -11.54
N GLU A 92 12.06 0.29 -12.17
CA GLU A 92 12.14 0.12 -13.63
C GLU A 92 10.74 0.02 -14.28
N ILE A 93 9.81 -0.71 -13.67
CA ILE A 93 8.46 -0.89 -14.23
C ILE A 93 7.45 0.17 -13.77
N PHE A 94 7.68 0.85 -12.65
CA PHE A 94 6.70 1.76 -12.07
C PHE A 94 6.42 2.95 -13.00
N ALA A 95 7.46 3.65 -13.44
CA ALA A 95 7.32 4.80 -14.34
C ALA A 95 6.62 4.45 -15.68
N PRO A 96 7.07 3.45 -16.47
CA PRO A 96 6.44 3.12 -17.76
C PRO A 96 5.02 2.57 -17.62
N LEU A 97 4.72 1.79 -16.57
CA LEU A 97 3.34 1.31 -16.35
C LEU A 97 2.40 2.42 -15.88
N ARG A 98 2.88 3.36 -15.04
CA ARG A 98 2.11 4.53 -14.62
C ARG A 98 1.84 5.50 -15.77
N ALA A 99 2.80 5.71 -16.68
CA ALA A 99 2.62 6.54 -17.86
C ALA A 99 1.55 6.01 -18.85
N LEU A 100 1.16 4.74 -18.72
CA LEU A 100 0.16 4.07 -19.57
C LEU A 100 -1.14 3.72 -18.81
N ASP A 101 -1.32 4.22 -17.58
CA ASP A 101 -2.42 3.89 -16.65
C ASP A 101 -2.64 2.37 -16.45
N LEU A 102 -1.55 1.61 -16.46
CA LEU A 102 -1.58 0.15 -16.31
C LEU A 102 -1.54 -0.27 -14.82
N PRO A 103 -2.20 -1.39 -14.45
CA PRO A 103 -2.38 -1.79 -13.06
C PRO A 103 -1.10 -2.42 -12.47
N VAL A 104 -0.13 -1.57 -12.10
CA VAL A 104 1.20 -1.96 -11.56
C VAL A 104 1.12 -3.14 -10.60
N GLY A 105 0.33 -3.04 -9.52
CA GLY A 105 0.25 -4.10 -8.51
C GLY A 105 -0.25 -5.46 -9.02
N HIS A 106 -1.08 -5.48 -10.07
CA HIS A 106 -1.54 -6.73 -10.69
C HIS A 106 -0.47 -7.32 -11.63
N VAL A 107 0.29 -6.46 -12.34
CA VAL A 107 1.45 -6.89 -13.13
C VAL A 107 2.54 -7.45 -12.21
N VAL A 108 2.89 -6.73 -11.13
CA VAL A 108 3.79 -7.18 -10.06
C VAL A 108 3.35 -8.52 -9.47
N THR A 109 2.05 -8.76 -9.28
CA THR A 109 1.54 -10.05 -8.77
C THR A 109 1.92 -11.22 -9.70
N VAL A 110 1.86 -11.03 -11.02
CA VAL A 110 2.26 -12.06 -11.99
C VAL A 110 3.78 -12.23 -12.02
N LEU A 111 4.54 -11.13 -12.01
CA LEU A 111 6.01 -11.19 -12.04
C LEU A 111 6.62 -11.80 -10.75
N LYS A 112 5.98 -11.59 -9.59
CA LYS A 112 6.32 -12.26 -8.33
C LYS A 112 6.09 -13.77 -8.39
N GLU A 113 4.94 -14.21 -8.94
CA GLU A 113 4.65 -15.63 -9.15
C GLU A 113 5.62 -16.29 -10.14
N MET A 114 6.13 -15.53 -11.12
CA MET A 114 7.16 -15.97 -12.07
C MET A 114 8.57 -16.06 -11.47
N GLY A 115 8.80 -15.53 -10.26
CA GLY A 115 10.13 -15.54 -9.61
C GLY A 115 11.16 -14.58 -10.22
N ILE A 116 10.75 -13.65 -11.09
CA ILE A 116 11.63 -12.72 -11.83
C ILE A 116 11.51 -11.26 -11.36
N PHE A 117 10.90 -11.02 -10.20
CA PHE A 117 10.61 -9.68 -9.69
C PHE A 117 11.35 -9.37 -8.38
N GLU A 118 11.96 -8.20 -8.31
CA GLU A 118 12.55 -7.63 -7.09
C GLU A 118 11.82 -6.32 -6.73
N ASP A 119 11.36 -6.23 -5.48
CA ASP A 119 10.70 -5.03 -4.96
C ASP A 119 11.76 -4.08 -4.39
N ASP A 120 12.30 -3.22 -5.24
CA ASP A 120 13.34 -2.23 -4.91
C ASP A 120 12.78 -0.84 -4.56
N SER A 121 11.45 -0.68 -4.59
CA SER A 121 10.79 0.61 -4.41
C SER A 121 10.43 0.91 -2.96
N GLU A 122 10.69 2.17 -2.60
CA GLU A 122 10.67 2.71 -1.24
C GLU A 122 11.83 2.18 -0.36
N PRO A 123 12.40 3.00 0.54
CA PRO A 123 13.26 2.51 1.62
C PRO A 123 12.68 1.25 2.26
N SER A 124 13.51 0.21 2.40
CA SER A 124 13.13 -0.97 3.18
C SER A 124 12.51 -0.54 4.50
N PHE A 125 11.45 -1.21 4.97
CA PHE A 125 10.72 -0.80 6.16
C PHE A 125 11.63 -0.46 7.35
N GLU A 126 12.75 -1.17 7.50
CA GLU A 126 13.81 -0.88 8.47
C GLU A 126 14.46 0.51 8.27
N ARG A 127 14.90 0.85 7.04
CA ARG A 127 15.47 2.16 6.71
C ARG A 127 14.43 3.28 6.93
N TRP A 128 13.22 3.10 6.41
CA TRP A 128 12.11 4.03 6.64
C TRP A 128 11.82 4.24 8.14
N LEU A 129 11.82 3.15 8.93
CA LEU A 129 11.55 3.20 10.36
C LEU A 129 12.65 3.95 11.11
N ILE A 130 13.93 3.70 10.78
CA ILE A 130 15.07 4.43 11.34
C ILE A 130 14.93 5.93 11.06
N GLU A 131 14.81 6.32 9.78
CA GLU A 131 14.66 7.73 9.34
C GLU A 131 13.48 8.43 10.03
N ARG A 132 12.33 7.75 10.19
CA ARG A 132 11.14 8.36 10.82
C ARG A 132 11.27 8.51 12.33
N LEU A 133 12.11 7.74 12.98
CA LEU A 133 12.35 7.81 14.42
C LEU A 133 13.56 8.70 14.82
N GLU A 134 14.25 9.29 13.83
CA GLU A 134 15.26 10.32 14.07
C GLU A 134 14.67 11.55 14.79
N GLY A 135 15.48 12.13 15.68
CA GLY A 135 15.09 13.26 16.53
C GLY A 135 14.28 12.89 17.78
N LEU A 136 13.81 11.64 17.91
CA LEU A 136 13.12 11.18 19.12
C LEU A 136 14.10 10.81 20.24
N ALA A 137 13.71 11.06 21.49
CA ALA A 137 14.42 10.63 22.70
C ALA A 137 14.54 9.09 22.76
N PRO A 138 15.61 8.50 23.34
CA PRO A 138 15.89 7.06 23.20
C PRO A 138 14.78 6.13 23.72
N GLY A 139 14.11 6.48 24.83
CA GLY A 139 12.99 5.71 25.37
C GLY A 139 11.77 5.78 24.46
N ILE A 140 11.32 7.01 24.11
CA ILE A 140 10.21 7.26 23.18
C ILE A 140 10.45 6.58 21.82
N ARG A 141 11.66 6.68 21.27
CA ARG A 141 12.09 6.00 20.03
C ARG A 141 11.86 4.50 20.12
N SER A 142 12.42 3.87 21.15
CA SER A 142 12.34 2.41 21.34
C SER A 142 10.90 1.92 21.52
N GLU A 143 10.06 2.72 22.18
CA GLU A 143 8.65 2.40 22.39
C GLU A 143 7.81 2.56 21.11
N ALA A 144 8.05 3.63 20.34
CA ALA A 144 7.41 3.86 19.04
C ALA A 144 7.84 2.84 17.96
N GLU A 145 9.10 2.39 17.98
CA GLU A 145 9.61 1.35 17.09
C GLU A 145 8.87 0.02 17.32
N ARG A 146 8.86 -0.47 18.57
CA ARG A 146 8.17 -1.72 18.94
C ARG A 146 6.68 -1.67 18.61
N TRP A 147 6.03 -0.52 18.81
CA TRP A 147 4.63 -0.32 18.40
C TRP A 147 4.45 -0.44 16.88
N THR A 148 5.33 0.17 16.09
CA THR A 148 5.22 0.19 14.63
C THR A 148 5.46 -1.20 14.03
N ARG A 149 6.41 -1.97 14.59
CA ARG A 149 6.59 -3.40 14.25
C ARG A 149 5.32 -4.22 14.56
N VAL A 150 4.74 -4.07 15.76
CA VAL A 150 3.46 -4.73 16.13
C VAL A 150 2.27 -4.29 15.24
N LEU A 151 2.28 -3.09 14.66
CA LEU A 151 1.28 -2.71 13.65
C LEU A 151 1.49 -3.42 12.31
N ARG A 152 2.75 -3.63 11.90
CA ARG A 152 3.11 -4.31 10.65
C ARG A 152 2.81 -5.80 10.75
N ASP A 153 3.38 -6.46 11.74
CA ASP A 153 3.40 -7.92 11.88
C ASP A 153 2.13 -8.46 12.57
N GLY A 154 1.33 -7.56 13.16
CA GLY A 154 0.15 -7.88 13.94
C GLY A 154 0.48 -8.33 15.36
N SER A 155 -0.51 -8.93 16.01
CA SER A 155 -0.37 -9.53 17.34
C SER A 155 -1.39 -10.66 17.50
N SER A 156 -1.28 -11.44 18.58
CA SER A 156 -2.25 -12.50 18.93
C SER A 156 -3.72 -12.06 19.02
N ARG A 157 -4.01 -10.75 19.01
CA ARG A 157 -5.37 -10.17 19.05
C ARG A 157 -5.63 -9.14 17.94
N SER A 158 -4.77 -9.00 16.93
CA SER A 158 -4.97 -8.05 15.83
C SER A 158 -4.19 -8.47 14.58
N LEU A 159 -4.86 -8.51 13.44
CA LEU A 159 -4.23 -8.85 12.16
C LEU A 159 -3.14 -7.83 11.75
N PRO A 160 -2.13 -8.26 10.96
CA PRO A 160 -1.20 -7.38 10.25
C PRO A 160 -1.91 -6.22 9.56
N ARG A 161 -1.40 -4.99 9.68
CA ARG A 161 -1.92 -3.85 8.90
C ARG A 161 -1.23 -3.77 7.55
N ARG A 162 -1.97 -3.30 6.53
CA ARG A 162 -1.39 -2.89 5.26
C ARG A 162 -0.31 -1.84 5.49
N GLU A 163 0.82 -1.96 4.80
CA GLU A 163 2.02 -1.16 5.03
C GLU A 163 1.78 0.36 5.01
N GLY A 164 1.04 0.88 4.03
CA GLY A 164 0.65 2.30 4.00
C GLY A 164 -0.17 2.77 5.23
N MET A 165 -0.91 1.89 5.90
CA MET A 165 -1.59 2.21 7.17
C MET A 165 -0.61 2.22 8.36
N VAL A 166 0.47 1.43 8.31
CA VAL A 166 1.55 1.48 9.29
C VAL A 166 2.30 2.81 9.15
N TRP A 167 2.64 3.19 7.91
CA TRP A 167 3.31 4.46 7.63
C TRP A 167 2.47 5.67 8.03
N LEU A 168 1.19 5.68 7.65
CA LEU A 168 0.24 6.70 8.08
C LEU A 168 0.15 6.78 9.61
N SER A 169 0.06 5.63 10.30
CA SER A 169 -0.02 5.60 11.77
C SER A 169 1.21 6.24 12.42
N LEU A 170 2.43 5.93 11.97
CA LEU A 170 3.65 6.54 12.52
C LEU A 170 3.75 8.03 12.18
N ASN A 171 3.47 8.41 10.93
CA ASN A 171 3.51 9.81 10.49
C ASN A 171 2.50 10.70 11.27
N GLN A 172 1.35 10.15 11.67
CA GLN A 172 0.36 10.89 12.47
C GLN A 172 0.75 11.05 13.94
N VAL A 173 1.55 10.15 14.54
CA VAL A 173 2.03 10.35 15.93
C VAL A 173 3.35 11.12 16.02
N ARG A 174 4.19 11.06 14.98
CA ARG A 174 5.55 11.64 14.98
C ARG A 174 5.63 13.10 15.45
N PRO A 175 4.72 14.04 15.07
CA PRO A 175 4.78 15.43 15.54
C PRO A 175 4.71 15.54 17.07
N ALA A 176 3.77 14.84 17.70
CA ALA A 176 3.63 14.79 19.16
C ALA A 176 4.87 14.15 19.82
N LEU A 177 5.40 13.06 19.24
CA LEU A 177 6.57 12.40 19.80
C LEU A 177 7.82 13.28 19.75
N LEU A 178 8.01 14.08 18.70
CA LEU A 178 9.11 15.06 18.60
C LEU A 178 8.95 16.22 19.58
N GLU A 179 7.72 16.67 19.82
CA GLU A 179 7.42 17.70 20.82
C GLU A 179 7.74 17.20 22.23
N TRP A 180 7.25 16.02 22.59
CA TRP A 180 7.48 15.41 23.91
C TRP A 180 8.94 15.01 24.14
N SER A 181 9.67 14.60 23.08
CA SER A 181 11.11 14.28 23.15
C SER A 181 12.01 15.47 23.54
N LYS A 182 11.48 16.70 23.58
CA LYS A 182 12.20 17.88 24.11
C LYS A 182 12.20 17.96 25.64
N HIS A 183 11.31 17.22 26.29
CA HIS A 183 10.98 17.37 27.71
C HIS A 183 10.97 16.04 28.48
N TYR A 184 10.82 14.92 27.78
CA TYR A 184 10.65 13.58 28.36
C TYR A 184 11.48 12.53 27.60
N ASP A 185 12.02 11.55 28.33
CA ASP A 185 12.79 10.44 27.74
C ASP A 185 11.89 9.25 27.36
N HIS A 186 10.75 9.08 28.04
CA HIS A 186 9.85 7.92 27.91
C HIS A 186 8.35 8.29 27.79
N LEU A 187 7.55 7.45 27.12
CA LEU A 187 6.09 7.70 27.01
C LEU A 187 5.33 7.62 28.35
N ARG A 188 5.96 7.11 29.42
CA ARG A 188 5.37 7.03 30.76
C ARG A 188 5.24 8.39 31.45
N GLU A 189 6.03 9.37 31.03
CA GLU A 189 6.05 10.73 31.57
C GLU A 189 4.96 11.60 30.90
N VAL A 190 4.58 11.26 29.67
CA VAL A 190 3.53 11.96 28.89
C VAL A 190 2.19 11.93 29.63
N THR A 191 1.73 13.10 30.03
CA THR A 191 0.48 13.28 30.78
C THR A 191 -0.73 13.40 29.86
N ARG A 192 -1.92 13.45 30.47
CA ARG A 192 -3.16 13.76 29.73
C ARG A 192 -3.16 15.17 29.17
N ASP A 193 -2.51 16.10 29.86
CA ASP A 193 -2.59 17.52 29.51
C ASP A 193 -1.61 17.86 28.39
N ASP A 194 -0.48 17.15 28.26
CA ASP A 194 0.38 17.18 27.07
C ASP A 194 -0.37 16.72 25.80
N VAL A 195 -1.15 15.64 25.91
CA VAL A 195 -2.00 15.15 24.80
C VAL A 195 -3.08 16.17 24.46
N LEU A 196 -3.65 16.87 25.45
CA LEU A 196 -4.63 17.92 25.19
C LEU A 196 -4.01 19.18 24.58
N ALA A 197 -2.83 19.60 25.04
CA ALA A 197 -2.09 20.74 24.49
C ALA A 197 -1.78 20.51 23.01
N HIS A 198 -1.20 19.36 22.66
CA HIS A 198 -0.92 18.97 21.29
C HIS A 198 -2.20 18.95 20.42
N VAL A 199 -3.24 18.25 20.88
CA VAL A 199 -4.49 18.07 20.12
C VAL A 199 -5.34 19.35 20.04
N LYS A 200 -5.07 20.37 20.86
CA LYS A 200 -5.72 21.69 20.81
C LYS A 200 -5.25 22.53 19.61
N ALA A 201 -4.04 22.32 19.12
CA ALA A 201 -3.53 23.00 17.92
C ALA A 201 -4.12 22.43 16.61
N LEU A 202 -4.70 21.22 16.65
CA LEU A 202 -5.14 20.47 15.48
C LEU A 202 -6.63 20.65 15.23
N HIS A 203 -7.02 20.66 13.95
CA HIS A 203 -8.40 20.86 13.50
C HIS A 203 -8.88 19.74 12.56
N GLY A 204 -10.20 19.57 12.45
CA GLY A 204 -10.85 18.66 11.48
C GLY A 204 -10.30 17.23 11.47
N HIS A 205 -10.05 16.69 10.26
CA HIS A 205 -9.52 15.34 10.04
C HIS A 205 -8.15 15.13 10.70
N GLN A 206 -7.25 16.11 10.65
CA GLN A 206 -5.92 16.01 11.27
C GLN A 206 -6.01 15.75 12.79
N ARG A 207 -6.86 16.50 13.49
CA ARG A 207 -7.13 16.29 14.93
C ARG A 207 -7.61 14.87 15.22
N ARG A 208 -8.53 14.37 14.38
CA ARG A 208 -9.11 13.04 14.51
C ARG A 208 -8.06 11.95 14.28
N ASP A 209 -7.33 12.02 13.18
CA ASP A 209 -6.43 10.96 12.74
C ASP A 209 -5.21 10.85 13.66
N GLN A 210 -4.64 11.99 14.09
CA GLN A 210 -3.58 12.00 15.10
C GLN A 210 -4.07 11.47 16.45
N LEU A 211 -5.23 11.89 16.95
CA LEU A 211 -5.76 11.37 18.23
C LEU A 211 -6.14 9.88 18.15
N VAL A 212 -6.55 9.36 16.99
CA VAL A 212 -6.78 7.92 16.78
C VAL A 212 -5.44 7.16 16.78
N ALA A 213 -4.41 7.67 16.09
CA ALA A 213 -3.09 7.07 16.07
C ALA A 213 -2.41 7.09 17.44
N LEU A 214 -2.46 8.23 18.16
CA LEU A 214 -1.97 8.38 19.54
C LEU A 214 -2.70 7.45 20.50
N ARG A 215 -4.03 7.29 20.38
CA ARG A 215 -4.77 6.31 21.18
C ARG A 215 -4.32 4.88 20.86
N SER A 216 -4.00 4.57 19.60
CA SER A 216 -3.47 3.26 19.20
C SER A 216 -2.11 2.99 19.87
N LEU A 217 -1.18 3.95 19.83
CA LEU A 217 0.13 3.87 20.49
C LEU A 217 0.00 3.72 22.01
N LEU A 218 -0.71 4.61 22.68
CA LEU A 218 -0.81 4.63 24.14
C LEU A 218 -1.67 3.49 24.72
N THR A 219 -2.62 2.97 23.95
CA THR A 219 -3.34 1.73 24.31
C THR A 219 -2.44 0.51 24.19
N TRP A 220 -1.58 0.45 23.16
CA TRP A 220 -0.56 -0.59 23.05
C TRP A 220 0.46 -0.48 24.20
N ALA A 221 0.98 0.72 24.48
CA ALA A 221 1.97 0.95 25.54
C ALA A 221 1.44 0.54 26.92
N LYS A 222 0.17 0.84 27.23
CA LYS A 222 -0.49 0.37 28.46
C LYS A 222 -0.59 -1.16 28.49
N ARG A 223 -0.94 -1.80 27.37
CA ARG A 223 -1.03 -3.28 27.28
C ARG A 223 0.31 -3.98 27.45
N GLN A 224 1.42 -3.32 27.09
CA GLN A 224 2.78 -3.81 27.27
C GLN A 224 3.40 -3.43 28.63
N GLY A 225 2.63 -2.81 29.54
CA GLY A 225 3.13 -2.38 30.86
C GLY A 225 4.10 -1.20 30.83
N LEU A 226 4.28 -0.53 29.67
CA LEU A 226 5.22 0.58 29.50
C LEU A 226 4.71 1.87 30.17
N ILE A 227 3.38 2.03 30.25
CA ILE A 227 2.71 3.14 30.94
C ILE A 227 1.60 2.60 31.86
N PHE A 228 1.47 3.16 33.06
CA PHE A 228 0.45 2.73 34.04
C PHE A 228 -0.97 3.15 33.62
N ARG A 229 -1.12 4.38 33.13
CA ARG A 229 -2.39 4.99 32.72
C ARG A 229 -2.29 5.47 31.28
N ASN A 230 -3.35 5.27 30.49
CA ASN A 230 -3.40 5.82 29.13
C ASN A 230 -3.85 7.29 29.18
N PRO A 231 -3.02 8.27 28.78
CA PRO A 231 -3.37 9.69 28.85
C PRO A 231 -4.46 10.09 27.84
N THR A 232 -4.66 9.34 26.74
CA THR A 232 -5.79 9.55 25.81
C THR A 232 -7.15 9.09 26.36
N SER A 233 -7.19 8.53 27.58
CA SER A 233 -8.45 8.11 28.20
C SER A 233 -9.40 9.29 28.43
N ARG A 234 -10.68 9.08 28.11
CA ARG A 234 -11.76 10.08 28.18
C ARG A 234 -11.58 11.32 27.28
N ILE A 235 -10.55 11.40 26.42
CA ILE A 235 -10.43 12.45 25.40
C ILE A 235 -11.37 12.12 24.22
N LYS A 236 -12.36 12.98 23.95
CA LYS A 236 -13.29 12.83 22.83
C LYS A 236 -12.60 13.15 21.50
N VAL A 237 -12.71 12.24 20.53
CA VAL A 237 -12.21 12.42 19.15
C VAL A 237 -12.97 13.52 18.42
N GLY A 238 -14.22 13.77 18.81
CA GLY A 238 -15.19 14.53 18.02
C GLY A 238 -15.93 13.59 17.05
N GLN A 239 -17.15 13.96 16.68
CA GLN A 239 -17.77 13.38 15.50
C GLN A 239 -17.12 13.98 14.26
N SER A 240 -16.95 13.18 13.21
CA SER A 240 -16.70 13.77 11.90
C SER A 240 -18.07 14.21 11.40
N GLU A 241 -18.28 15.51 11.26
CA GLU A 241 -19.15 15.96 10.19
C GLU A 241 -18.52 15.39 8.92
N TYR A 242 -19.25 14.51 8.24
CA TYR A 242 -18.86 14.16 6.89
C TYR A 242 -19.00 15.44 6.08
N ALA A 243 -17.96 15.78 5.31
CA ALA A 243 -18.09 16.84 4.31
C ALA A 243 -19.23 16.43 3.36
N VAL A 244 -20.41 17.03 3.57
CA VAL A 244 -21.54 16.86 2.68
C VAL A 244 -21.08 17.44 1.35
N LEU A 245 -20.88 16.56 0.36
CA LEU A 245 -20.49 16.96 -0.99
C LEU A 245 -21.65 17.75 -1.59
N GLN A 246 -21.68 19.05 -1.34
CA GLN A 246 -22.67 19.94 -1.92
C GLN A 246 -22.53 19.91 -3.45
N PRO A 247 -23.63 19.76 -4.19
CA PRO A 247 -23.63 20.02 -5.62
C PRO A 247 -23.12 21.45 -5.89
N LEU A 248 -22.29 21.64 -6.92
CA LEU A 248 -22.01 22.99 -7.39
C LEU A 248 -23.33 23.60 -7.90
N LEU A 249 -23.60 24.83 -7.47
CA LEU A 249 -24.68 25.65 -8.03
C LEU A 249 -24.36 26.01 -9.49
N PRO A 250 -25.35 26.22 -10.38
CA PRO A 250 -25.12 26.57 -11.78
C PRO A 250 -24.13 27.73 -11.96
N GLU A 251 -24.30 28.80 -11.17
CA GLU A 251 -23.41 29.97 -11.17
C GLU A 251 -21.95 29.66 -10.78
N GLN A 252 -21.71 28.61 -9.98
CA GLN A 252 -20.37 28.18 -9.59
C GLN A 252 -19.73 27.35 -10.71
N VAL A 253 -20.55 26.61 -11.48
CA VAL A 253 -20.11 25.93 -12.70
C VAL A 253 -19.73 26.98 -13.76
N GLU A 254 -20.57 27.98 -13.99
CA GLU A 254 -20.29 29.09 -14.92
C GLU A 254 -19.03 29.86 -14.55
N ARG A 255 -18.86 30.22 -13.26
CA ARG A 255 -17.63 30.84 -12.77
C ARG A 255 -16.40 29.96 -12.96
N SER A 256 -16.52 28.65 -12.78
CA SER A 256 -15.43 27.69 -12.99
C SER A 256 -15.05 27.56 -14.48
N VAL A 257 -16.05 27.58 -15.38
CA VAL A 257 -15.84 27.59 -16.84
C VAL A 257 -15.22 28.91 -17.30
N GLY A 258 -15.67 30.05 -16.77
CA GLY A 258 -15.11 31.37 -17.05
C GLY A 258 -13.66 31.53 -16.56
N ALA A 259 -13.34 30.98 -15.38
CA ALA A 259 -11.98 30.99 -14.83
C ALA A 259 -11.00 30.09 -15.61
N ALA A 260 -11.49 29.06 -16.32
CA ALA A 260 -10.67 28.22 -17.18
C ALA A 260 -10.34 28.96 -18.50
N THR A 261 -9.41 29.90 -18.44
CA THR A 261 -9.00 30.73 -19.60
C THR A 261 -8.04 30.00 -20.56
N THR A 262 -7.25 29.04 -20.07
CA THR A 262 -6.27 28.30 -20.88
C THR A 262 -6.84 27.00 -21.47
N PRO A 263 -6.36 26.54 -22.64
CA PRO A 263 -6.81 25.27 -23.23
C PRO A 263 -6.59 24.06 -22.32
N ALA A 264 -5.47 24.03 -21.58
CA ALA A 264 -5.18 22.96 -20.62
C ALA A 264 -6.17 22.95 -19.44
N ALA A 265 -6.50 24.11 -18.87
CA ALA A 265 -7.50 24.21 -17.80
C ALA A 265 -8.89 23.77 -18.26
N ARG A 266 -9.29 24.13 -19.48
CA ARG A 266 -10.56 23.70 -20.09
C ARG A 266 -10.62 22.19 -20.29
N LEU A 267 -9.54 21.57 -20.77
CA LEU A 267 -9.45 20.11 -20.92
C LEU A 267 -9.55 19.39 -19.57
N VAL A 268 -8.83 19.86 -18.54
CA VAL A 268 -8.89 19.29 -17.19
C VAL A 268 -10.30 19.43 -16.60
N LEU A 269 -10.95 20.59 -16.76
CA LEU A 269 -12.32 20.82 -16.28
C LEU A 269 -13.34 19.91 -16.97
N ALA A 270 -13.22 19.75 -18.31
CA ALA A 270 -14.09 18.85 -19.08
C ALA A 270 -13.91 17.38 -18.68
N LEU A 271 -12.66 16.92 -18.53
CA LEU A 271 -12.36 15.56 -18.07
C LEU A 271 -12.89 15.34 -16.64
N ALA A 272 -12.67 16.28 -15.73
CA ALA A 272 -13.19 16.20 -14.36
C ALA A 272 -14.71 16.08 -14.33
N ALA A 273 -15.44 16.87 -15.14
CA ALA A 273 -16.89 16.79 -15.26
C ALA A 273 -17.36 15.42 -15.80
N VAL A 274 -16.75 14.91 -16.87
CA VAL A 274 -17.10 13.61 -17.46
C VAL A 274 -16.82 12.46 -16.49
N HIS A 275 -15.66 12.43 -15.84
CA HIS A 275 -15.29 11.38 -14.89
C HIS A 275 -16.13 11.43 -13.60
N ALA A 276 -16.44 12.63 -13.08
CA ALA A 276 -17.32 12.81 -11.92
C ALA A 276 -18.78 12.41 -12.19
N ALA A 277 -19.26 12.58 -13.42
CA ALA A 277 -20.58 12.09 -13.85
C ALA A 277 -20.64 10.56 -13.97
N LEU A 278 -19.51 9.92 -14.31
CA LEU A 278 -19.40 8.46 -14.42
C LEU A 278 -19.34 7.75 -13.06
N SER A 279 -18.64 8.31 -12.07
CA SER A 279 -18.58 7.75 -10.71
C SER A 279 -19.92 7.79 -9.95
N ARG A 280 -20.92 8.50 -10.48
CA ARG A 280 -22.28 8.61 -9.89
C ARG A 280 -23.32 7.71 -10.56
N ARG A 281 -22.92 6.77 -11.43
CA ARG A 281 -23.82 5.75 -12.04
C ARG A 281 -23.68 4.37 -11.39
N SER A 282 -24.24 4.23 -10.19
CA SER A 282 -24.76 2.96 -9.69
C SER A 282 -26.16 3.18 -9.11
N THR A 283 -27.13 2.41 -9.60
CA THR A 283 -28.58 2.46 -9.28
C THR A 283 -29.37 3.64 -9.91
N PRO A 284 -30.14 3.40 -10.99
CA PRO A 284 -31.18 4.34 -11.43
C PRO A 284 -32.44 4.23 -10.53
N PRO A 285 -33.02 5.34 -10.04
CA PRO A 285 -34.31 5.32 -9.38
C PRO A 285 -35.42 5.29 -10.44
N GLY A 286 -36.13 4.17 -10.58
CA GLY A 286 -37.23 4.08 -11.57
C GLY A 286 -37.63 2.70 -12.07
N TRP A 287 -37.52 1.65 -11.26
CA TRP A 287 -38.18 0.38 -11.57
C TRP A 287 -39.56 0.37 -10.89
N PRO A 288 -40.68 0.35 -11.64
CA PRO A 288 -41.99 0.25 -11.04
C PRO A 288 -42.14 -1.10 -10.34
N ARG A 289 -42.67 -1.08 -9.11
CA ARG A 289 -43.04 -2.32 -8.41
C ARG A 289 -44.21 -2.95 -9.16
N LEU A 290 -44.04 -4.19 -9.62
CA LEU A 290 -45.15 -5.01 -10.07
C LEU A 290 -46.17 -5.13 -8.91
N PRO A 291 -47.47 -4.89 -9.13
CA PRO A 291 -48.47 -5.08 -8.10
C PRO A 291 -48.60 -6.57 -7.75
N PRO A 292 -48.94 -6.91 -6.50
CA PRO A 292 -49.18 -8.30 -6.11
C PRO A 292 -50.36 -8.87 -6.88
N SER A 293 -50.18 -10.05 -7.46
CA SER A 293 -51.23 -10.78 -8.16
C SER A 293 -52.33 -11.22 -7.19
N CYS A 294 -53.53 -10.64 -7.32
CA CYS A 294 -54.72 -11.11 -6.62
C CYS A 294 -55.11 -12.51 -7.12
N SER A 295 -54.74 -13.54 -6.36
CA SER A 295 -55.29 -14.89 -6.50
C SER A 295 -56.70 -14.94 -5.92
N THR A 296 -57.70 -14.58 -6.72
CA THR A 296 -59.11 -14.82 -6.39
C THR A 296 -59.55 -16.15 -6.97
N THR A 297 -59.97 -17.08 -6.12
CA THR A 297 -61.34 -17.65 -6.10
C THR A 297 -61.44 -18.67 -4.98
N ARG A 298 -62.45 -18.51 -4.11
CA ARG A 298 -62.92 -19.54 -3.18
C ARG A 298 -64.19 -20.14 -3.78
N ARG A 299 -64.22 -21.46 -3.90
CA ARG A 299 -65.45 -22.26 -3.78
C ARG A 299 -65.11 -23.54 -3.03
#